data_AF-A0AAD5X6J1-F1
#
_entry.id   AF-A0AAD5X6J1-F1
#
_cell.length_a   1.000
_cell.length_b   1.000
_cell.length_c   1.000
_cell.angle_alpha   90.00
_cell.angle_beta   90.00
_cell.angle_gamma   90.00
#
_symmetry.space_group_name_H-M   'P 1'
#
loop_
_entity.id
_entity.type
_entity.pdbx_description
1 polymer ?
#
loop_
_entity_poly.entity_id
_entity_poly.type
_entity_poly.pdbx_seq_one_letter_code
_entity_poly.pdbx_strand_id
1 'polypeptide(L)'
;MSTSSRSTPLPPFLPTLILRKILLTNDGRDKILKCTQYTLKLYLILHQFHSTLLSAIPQKYPTTSKTISQLSLTRKIIRLGAALNSYSELLDALQERAKAKGTPSQRQQLAVLSGLVGIANGLADDIVCYGKLGIAPPSLVKRATPLADQLWFFNIFLDVYELMQNIKDKQIALHRLSQMEREELEVDEKDVKAKKRKLVNDLYMANVSLGKLGADFVFCSVDVFGLKLAGWDEHVQTVAGLVSALLGTYKLWVKNS
;
A
#
# COMPACT_ATOMS: atom_id res chain seq x y z
N MET A 1 -0.62 47.53 1.01
CA MET A 1 0.22 46.81 1.99
C MET A 1 0.02 45.32 1.80
N SER A 2 1.02 44.62 1.26
CA SER A 2 0.98 43.18 0.96
C SER A 2 1.41 42.38 2.19
N THR A 3 0.49 41.60 2.76
CA THR A 3 0.78 40.68 3.86
C THR A 3 1.37 39.38 3.30
N SER A 4 2.70 39.35 3.24
CA SER A 4 3.49 38.14 3.03
C SER A 4 3.15 37.11 4.13
N SER A 5 2.45 36.03 3.77
CA SER A 5 2.21 34.90 4.65
C SER A 5 3.53 34.15 4.88
N ARG A 6 4.28 34.53 5.91
CA ARG A 6 5.44 33.76 6.37
C ARG A 6 4.94 32.39 6.81
N SER A 7 5.34 31.36 6.07
CA SER A 7 5.26 29.97 6.53
C SER A 7 6.03 29.84 7.84
N THR A 8 5.33 29.68 8.96
CA THR A 8 5.97 29.36 10.23
C THR A 8 6.79 28.09 10.08
N PRO A 9 8.09 28.08 10.43
CA PRO A 9 8.88 26.86 10.38
C PRO A 9 8.22 25.81 11.27
N LEU A 10 8.02 24.60 10.73
CA LEU A 10 7.45 23.49 11.48
C LEU A 10 8.31 23.24 12.72
N PRO A 11 7.71 22.98 13.90
CA PRO A 11 8.49 22.72 15.08
C PRO A 11 9.44 21.54 14.82
N PRO A 12 10.70 21.60 15.26
CA PRO A 12 11.75 20.64 14.89
C PRO A 12 11.40 19.19 15.28
N PHE A 13 10.46 19.01 16.21
CA PHE A 13 9.98 17.70 16.66
C PHE A 13 8.83 17.13 15.82
N LEU A 14 8.22 17.90 14.93
CA LEU A 14 7.05 17.46 14.17
C LEU A 14 7.32 16.21 13.32
N PRO A 15 8.42 16.12 12.55
CA PRO A 15 8.74 14.90 11.79
C PRO A 15 8.90 13.67 12.70
N THR A 16 9.53 13.85 13.86
CA THR A 16 9.72 12.79 14.87
C THR A 16 8.39 12.34 15.47
N LEU A 17 7.47 13.27 15.74
CA LEU A 17 6.13 12.96 16.24
C LEU A 17 5.29 12.22 15.19
N ILE A 18 5.36 12.63 13.92
CA ILE A 18 4.69 11.93 12.81
C ILE A 18 5.25 10.51 12.68
N LEU A 19 6.58 10.37 12.68
CA LEU A 19 7.23 9.06 12.61
C LEU A 19 6.82 8.17 13.79
N ARG A 20 6.74 8.71 15.00
CA ARG A 20 6.23 7.99 16.18
C ARG A 20 4.80 7.51 15.94
N LYS A 21 3.89 8.35 15.45
CA LYS A 21 2.50 7.94 15.15
C LYS A 21 2.46 6.79 14.13
N ILE A 22 3.26 6.86 13.08
CA ILE A 22 3.37 5.80 12.08
C ILE A 22 3.84 4.49 12.73
N LEU A 23 4.92 4.55 13.52
CA LEU A 23 5.50 3.38 14.19
C LEU A 23 4.62 2.77 15.30
N LEU A 24 3.58 3.46 15.75
CA LEU A 24 2.60 2.89 16.69
C LEU A 24 1.60 1.94 16.01
N THR A 25 1.49 1.98 14.68
CA THR A 25 0.58 1.12 13.91
C THR A 25 1.33 -0.06 13.30
N ASN A 26 0.66 -1.22 13.20
CA ASN A 26 1.23 -2.39 12.53
C ASN A 26 1.54 -2.11 11.05
N ASP A 27 0.65 -1.39 10.36
CA ASP A 27 0.87 -0.97 8.97
C ASP A 27 2.11 -0.09 8.82
N GLY A 28 2.27 0.90 9.70
CA GLY A 28 3.45 1.77 9.68
C GLY A 28 4.73 1.00 9.91
N ARG A 29 4.75 0.06 10.86
CA ARG A 29 5.90 -0.84 11.07
C ARG A 29 6.20 -1.69 9.84
N ASP A 30 5.18 -2.31 9.22
CA ASP A 30 5.35 -3.08 7.98
C ASP A 30 5.98 -2.22 6.87
N LYS A 31 5.47 -1.00 6.64
CA LYS A 31 5.97 -0.13 5.57
C LYS A 31 7.39 0.35 5.81
N ILE A 32 7.74 0.74 7.03
CA ILE A 32 9.11 1.15 7.36
C ILE A 32 10.07 -0.03 7.19
N LEU A 33 9.72 -1.21 7.68
CA LEU A 33 10.52 -2.42 7.48
C LEU A 33 10.63 -2.78 5.99
N LYS A 34 9.56 -2.60 5.19
CA LYS A 34 9.59 -2.81 3.73
C LYS A 34 10.58 -1.85 3.07
N CYS A 35 10.53 -0.56 3.42
CA CYS A 35 11.48 0.44 2.92
C CYS A 35 12.92 0.02 3.25
N THR A 36 13.23 -0.30 4.50
CA THR A 36 14.58 -0.75 4.89
C THR A 36 15.00 -2.01 4.13
N GLN A 37 14.12 -3.01 4.04
CA GLN A 37 14.39 -4.26 3.34
C GLN A 37 14.75 -4.03 1.86
N TYR A 38 13.94 -3.24 1.15
CA TYR A 38 14.13 -3.02 -0.29
C TYR A 38 15.25 -2.03 -0.60
N THR A 39 15.54 -1.08 0.29
CA THR A 39 16.76 -0.26 0.20
C THR A 39 18.03 -1.12 0.34
N LEU A 40 18.04 -2.09 1.26
CA LEU A 40 19.16 -3.02 1.41
C LEU A 40 19.31 -3.94 0.19
N LYS A 41 18.19 -4.42 -0.40
CA LYS A 41 18.23 -5.16 -1.67
C LYS A 41 18.83 -4.31 -2.79
N LEU A 42 18.37 -3.06 -2.94
CA LEU A 42 18.89 -2.14 -3.94
C LEU A 42 20.39 -1.88 -3.74
N TYR A 43 20.83 -1.71 -2.50
CA TYR A 43 22.25 -1.59 -2.17
C TYR A 43 23.08 -2.78 -2.66
N LEU A 44 22.61 -4.03 -2.44
CA LEU A 44 23.31 -5.21 -2.93
C LEU A 44 23.39 -5.26 -4.47
N ILE A 45 22.31 -4.87 -5.15
CA ILE A 45 22.27 -4.79 -6.62
C ILE A 45 23.27 -3.73 -7.13
N LEU A 46 23.26 -2.53 -6.56
CA LEU A 46 24.18 -1.45 -6.97
C LEU A 46 25.65 -1.84 -6.74
N HIS A 47 25.95 -2.54 -5.65
CA HIS A 47 27.29 -3.06 -5.38
C HIS A 47 27.73 -4.12 -6.38
N GLN A 48 26.81 -4.93 -6.93
CA GLN A 48 27.12 -5.89 -7.99
C GLN A 48 27.44 -5.19 -9.33
N PHE A 49 26.73 -4.10 -9.65
CA PHE A 49 26.92 -3.36 -10.90
C PHE A 49 28.12 -2.39 -10.88
N HIS A 50 28.45 -1.79 -9.73
CA HIS A 50 29.48 -0.74 -9.61
C HIS A 50 30.57 -1.13 -8.58
N SER A 51 31.28 -2.23 -8.87
CA SER A 51 32.38 -2.72 -8.02
C SER A 51 33.50 -1.68 -7.82
N THR A 52 33.67 -0.73 -8.74
CA THR A 52 34.68 0.34 -8.68
C THR A 52 34.28 1.57 -7.86
N LEU A 53 32.98 1.87 -7.71
CA LEU A 53 32.51 3.07 -7.00
C LEU A 53 32.26 2.82 -5.50
N LEU A 54 31.98 1.56 -5.15
CA LEU A 54 31.65 1.11 -3.78
C LEU A 54 32.74 0.24 -3.13
N SER A 55 33.87 0.05 -3.80
CA SER A 55 35.03 -0.74 -3.35
C SER A 55 35.64 -0.27 -2.02
N ALA A 56 35.37 0.97 -1.59
CA ALA A 56 35.80 1.50 -0.29
C ALA A 56 34.93 1.01 0.89
N ILE A 57 33.76 0.40 0.64
CA ILE A 57 32.87 -0.10 1.69
C ILE A 57 33.07 -1.62 1.83
N PRO A 58 33.49 -2.12 3.02
CA PRO A 58 33.68 -3.55 3.23
C PRO A 58 32.39 -4.35 2.95
N GLN A 59 32.48 -5.29 2.00
CA GLN A 59 31.35 -6.09 1.55
C GLN A 59 30.91 -7.10 2.63
N LYS A 60 29.90 -6.75 3.43
CA LYS A 60 29.23 -7.68 4.37
C LYS A 60 28.01 -8.35 3.72
N TYR A 61 28.21 -8.94 2.54
CA TYR A 61 27.16 -9.58 1.74
C TYR A 61 26.34 -10.63 2.52
N PRO A 62 26.93 -11.60 3.25
CA PRO A 62 26.15 -12.61 3.96
C PRO A 62 25.33 -12.04 5.12
N THR A 63 25.85 -11.04 5.83
CA THR A 63 25.11 -10.39 6.92
C THR A 63 23.93 -9.60 6.38
N THR A 64 24.13 -8.85 5.29
CA THR A 64 23.06 -8.02 4.68
C THR A 64 21.93 -8.88 4.13
N SER A 65 22.26 -9.98 3.44
CA SER A 65 21.27 -10.93 2.94
C SER A 65 20.46 -11.59 4.08
N LYS A 66 21.13 -11.96 5.18
CA LYS A 66 20.45 -12.43 6.39
C LYS A 66 19.52 -11.36 6.97
N THR A 67 19.97 -10.12 7.09
CA THR A 67 19.14 -9.00 7.57
C THR A 67 17.90 -8.79 6.69
N ILE A 68 18.05 -8.79 5.36
CA ILE A 68 16.93 -8.68 4.41
C ILE A 68 15.90 -9.79 4.65
N SER A 69 16.38 -11.03 4.84
CA SER A 69 15.53 -12.19 5.10
C SER A 69 14.79 -12.06 6.43
N GLN A 70 15.46 -11.61 7.49
CA GLN A 70 14.86 -11.37 8.80
C GLN A 70 13.85 -10.23 8.77
N LEU A 71 14.13 -9.12 8.09
CA LEU A 71 13.17 -8.03 7.89
C LEU A 71 11.93 -8.52 7.16
N SER A 72 12.09 -9.36 6.13
CA SER A 72 10.96 -9.98 5.43
C SER A 72 10.12 -10.86 6.35
N LEU A 73 10.76 -11.65 7.23
CA LEU A 73 10.07 -12.53 8.17
C LEU A 73 9.31 -11.71 9.21
N THR A 74 9.96 -10.71 9.83
CA THR A 74 9.34 -9.82 10.81
C THR A 74 8.09 -9.15 10.25
N ARG A 75 8.12 -8.70 8.98
CA ARG A 75 6.95 -8.13 8.31
C ARG A 75 5.80 -9.11 8.16
N LYS A 76 6.09 -10.37 7.81
CA LYS A 76 5.07 -11.42 7.74
C LYS A 76 4.47 -11.68 9.11
N ILE A 77 5.28 -11.70 10.17
CA ILE A 77 4.82 -11.86 11.56
C ILE A 77 3.91 -10.70 11.97
N ILE A 78 4.28 -9.45 11.66
CA ILE A 78 3.45 -8.27 11.98
C ILE A 78 2.08 -8.32 11.27
N ARG A 79 2.01 -8.98 10.10
CA ARG A 79 0.79 -9.15 9.30
C ARG A 79 0.00 -10.41 9.67
N LEU A 80 0.45 -11.23 10.63
CA LEU A 80 -0.31 -12.41 11.06
C LEU A 80 -1.72 -12.01 11.51
N GLY A 81 -2.71 -12.77 11.06
CA GLY A 81 -4.11 -12.48 11.37
C GLY A 81 -4.69 -11.31 10.57
N ALA A 82 -4.02 -10.85 9.51
CA ALA A 82 -4.56 -9.81 8.61
C ALA A 82 -5.91 -10.20 7.98
N ALA A 83 -6.22 -11.51 7.90
CA ALA A 83 -7.52 -12.01 7.49
C ALA A 83 -8.68 -11.43 8.32
N LEU A 84 -8.45 -11.05 9.58
CA LEU A 84 -9.46 -10.44 10.45
C LEU A 84 -9.88 -9.04 9.98
N ASN A 85 -8.98 -8.29 9.34
CA ASN A 85 -9.32 -6.99 8.76
C ASN A 85 -10.28 -7.18 7.59
N SER A 86 -9.97 -8.11 6.67
CA SER A 86 -10.85 -8.44 5.54
C SER A 86 -12.17 -9.07 5.99
N TYR A 87 -12.17 -9.77 7.13
CA TYR A 87 -13.41 -10.24 7.75
C TYR A 87 -14.30 -9.09 8.23
N SER A 88 -13.72 -8.06 8.87
CA SER A 88 -14.47 -6.86 9.24
C SER A 88 -15.04 -6.15 8.01
N GLU A 89 -14.23 -5.97 6.96
CA GLU A 89 -14.66 -5.36 5.70
C GLU A 89 -15.80 -6.15 5.01
N LEU A 90 -15.73 -7.48 5.07
CA LEU A 90 -16.80 -8.36 4.59
C LEU A 90 -18.09 -8.14 5.38
N LEU A 91 -18.03 -8.06 6.70
CA LEU A 91 -19.21 -7.81 7.54
C LEU A 91 -19.83 -6.45 7.21
N ASP A 92 -19.03 -5.41 7.05
CA ASP A 92 -19.51 -4.07 6.68
C ASP A 92 -20.19 -4.11 5.30
N ALA A 93 -19.57 -4.76 4.31
CA ALA A 93 -20.14 -4.91 2.97
C ALA A 93 -21.46 -5.70 2.97
N LEU A 94 -21.56 -6.76 3.79
CA LEU A 94 -22.80 -7.52 3.95
C LEU A 94 -23.90 -6.71 4.62
N GLN A 95 -23.56 -5.90 5.63
CA GLN A 95 -24.51 -5.01 6.30
C GLN A 95 -25.02 -3.91 5.36
N GLU A 96 -24.14 -3.28 4.58
CA GLU A 96 -24.53 -2.29 3.57
C GLU A 96 -25.45 -2.91 2.51
N ARG A 97 -25.14 -4.12 2.07
CA ARG A 97 -25.98 -4.87 1.14
C ARG A 97 -27.35 -5.21 1.74
N ALA A 98 -27.42 -5.59 3.01
CA ALA A 98 -28.68 -5.89 3.69
C ALA A 98 -29.55 -4.65 3.87
N LYS A 99 -28.94 -3.47 4.04
CA LYS A 99 -29.65 -2.18 4.16
C LYS A 99 -30.13 -1.64 2.81
N ALA A 100 -29.53 -2.07 1.70
CA ALA A 100 -29.88 -1.61 0.38
C ALA A 100 -31.24 -2.17 -0.05
N LYS A 101 -32.14 -1.28 -0.51
CA LYS A 101 -33.40 -1.68 -1.11
C LYS A 101 -33.17 -2.05 -2.58
N GLY A 102 -33.59 -3.24 -2.99
CA GLY A 102 -33.54 -3.71 -4.38
C GLY A 102 -32.31 -4.57 -4.70
N THR A 103 -31.99 -4.68 -5.99
CA THR A 103 -30.88 -5.51 -6.46
C THR A 103 -29.53 -4.92 -6.03
N PRO A 104 -28.60 -5.74 -5.50
CA PRO A 104 -27.31 -5.27 -5.05
C PRO A 104 -26.51 -4.69 -6.22
N SER A 105 -25.99 -3.48 -6.03
CA SER A 105 -25.16 -2.81 -7.02
C SER A 105 -23.86 -3.59 -7.28
N GLN A 106 -23.27 -3.40 -8.47
CA GLN A 106 -21.99 -4.03 -8.82
C GLN A 106 -20.90 -3.73 -7.78
N ARG A 107 -20.88 -2.50 -7.24
CA ARG A 107 -19.94 -2.09 -6.18
C ARG A 107 -20.11 -2.93 -4.91
N GLN A 108 -21.34 -3.16 -4.47
CA GLN A 108 -21.62 -3.98 -3.29
C GLN A 108 -21.24 -5.45 -3.50
N GLN A 109 -21.48 -5.98 -4.70
CA GLN A 109 -21.08 -7.35 -5.04
C GLN A 109 -19.55 -7.49 -5.02
N LEU A 110 -18.82 -6.53 -5.59
CA LEU A 110 -17.37 -6.52 -5.61
C LEU A 110 -16.76 -6.30 -4.23
N ALA A 111 -17.39 -5.51 -3.35
CA ALA A 111 -16.95 -5.35 -1.97
C ALA A 111 -17.02 -6.68 -1.19
N VAL A 112 -18.11 -7.43 -1.33
CA VAL A 112 -18.24 -8.77 -0.74
C VAL A 112 -17.20 -9.72 -1.31
N LEU A 113 -16.98 -9.70 -2.63
CA LEU A 113 -15.95 -10.51 -3.27
C LEU A 113 -14.55 -10.15 -2.75
N SER A 114 -14.23 -8.86 -2.65
CA SER A 114 -12.96 -8.37 -2.12
C SER A 114 -12.71 -8.85 -0.68
N GLY A 115 -13.72 -8.74 0.20
CA GLY A 115 -13.62 -9.26 1.56
C GLY A 115 -13.34 -10.77 1.61
N LEU A 116 -14.04 -11.57 0.80
CA LEU A 116 -13.82 -13.03 0.73
C LEU A 116 -12.41 -13.39 0.23
N VAL A 117 -11.97 -12.74 -0.85
CA VAL A 117 -10.61 -12.95 -1.40
C VAL A 117 -9.56 -12.47 -0.39
N GLY A 118 -9.79 -11.35 0.29
CA GLY A 118 -8.93 -10.82 1.35
C GLY A 118 -8.75 -11.79 2.51
N ILE A 119 -9.83 -12.43 2.99
CA ILE A 119 -9.77 -13.46 4.03
C ILE A 119 -8.95 -14.66 3.53
N ALA A 120 -9.27 -15.20 2.36
CA ALA A 120 -8.57 -16.34 1.80
C ALA A 120 -7.07 -16.05 1.60
N ASN A 121 -6.75 -14.85 1.13
CA ASN A 121 -5.38 -14.38 0.96
C ASN A 121 -4.66 -14.29 2.32
N GLY A 122 -5.29 -13.66 3.31
CA GLY A 122 -4.72 -13.53 4.65
C GLY A 122 -4.42 -14.88 5.31
N LEU A 123 -5.33 -15.84 5.19
CA LEU A 123 -5.12 -17.20 5.70
C LEU A 123 -3.98 -17.92 4.96
N ALA A 124 -3.89 -17.77 3.63
CA ALA A 124 -2.78 -18.32 2.86
C ALA A 124 -1.43 -17.69 3.26
N ASP A 125 -1.38 -16.36 3.42
CA ASP A 125 -0.21 -15.61 3.88
C ASP A 125 0.25 -16.06 5.29
N ASP A 126 -0.71 -16.32 6.20
CA ASP A 126 -0.45 -16.82 7.56
C ASP A 126 0.17 -18.22 7.52
N ILE A 127 -0.35 -19.13 6.70
CA ILE A 127 0.23 -20.46 6.49
C ILE A 127 1.66 -20.36 5.96
N VAL A 128 1.93 -19.46 5.01
CA VAL A 128 3.27 -19.22 4.49
C VAL A 128 4.19 -18.68 5.59
N CYS A 129 3.68 -17.80 6.45
CA CYS A 129 4.43 -17.30 7.61
C CYS A 129 4.77 -18.42 8.59
N TYR A 130 3.81 -19.27 8.96
CA TYR A 130 4.03 -20.43 9.82
C TYR A 130 5.04 -21.42 9.21
N GLY A 131 5.06 -21.56 7.89
CA GLY A 131 6.10 -22.30 7.19
C GLY A 131 7.50 -21.77 7.43
N LYS A 132 7.67 -20.44 7.34
CA LYS A 132 8.96 -19.78 7.61
C LYS A 132 9.39 -19.84 9.08
N LEU A 133 8.43 -19.99 9.99
CA LEU A 133 8.68 -20.19 11.42
C LEU A 133 8.99 -21.65 11.78
N GLY A 134 8.87 -22.59 10.82
CA GLY A 134 9.05 -24.02 11.06
C GLY A 134 7.87 -24.70 11.75
N ILE A 135 6.70 -24.04 11.78
CA ILE A 135 5.49 -24.55 12.43
C ILE A 135 4.64 -25.37 11.44
N ALA A 136 4.49 -24.90 10.20
CA ALA A 136 3.67 -25.56 9.19
C ALA A 136 4.49 -26.54 8.33
N PRO A 137 3.92 -27.68 7.89
CA PRO A 137 4.63 -28.66 7.09
C PRO A 137 4.95 -28.11 5.67
N PRO A 138 6.09 -28.49 5.06
CA PRO A 138 6.50 -27.99 3.75
C PRO A 138 5.48 -28.25 2.63
N SER A 139 4.71 -29.35 2.72
CA SER A 139 3.66 -29.70 1.76
C SER A 139 2.52 -28.68 1.74
N LEU A 140 2.14 -28.17 2.91
CA LEU A 140 1.11 -27.14 3.04
C LEU A 140 1.62 -25.79 2.53
N VAL A 141 2.85 -25.42 2.89
CA VAL A 141 3.51 -24.19 2.44
C VAL A 141 3.66 -24.16 0.92
N LYS A 142 4.05 -25.28 0.30
CA LYS A 142 4.17 -25.41 -1.17
C LYS A 142 2.86 -25.12 -1.89
N ARG A 143 1.70 -25.40 -1.27
CA ARG A 143 0.37 -25.10 -1.82
C ARG A 143 -0.08 -23.68 -1.49
N ALA A 144 0.22 -23.20 -0.28
CA ALA A 144 -0.22 -21.90 0.20
C ALA A 144 0.50 -20.74 -0.48
N THR A 145 1.79 -20.87 -0.81
CA THR A 145 2.55 -19.81 -1.48
C THR A 145 1.93 -19.38 -2.82
N PRO A 146 1.75 -20.27 -3.82
CA PRO A 146 1.15 -19.85 -5.09
C PRO A 146 -0.28 -19.35 -4.93
N LEU A 147 -1.04 -19.91 -3.98
CA LEU A 147 -2.39 -19.44 -3.68
C LEU A 147 -2.38 -18.00 -3.13
N ALA A 148 -1.50 -17.69 -2.18
CA ALA A 148 -1.34 -16.35 -1.63
C ALA A 148 -0.93 -15.35 -2.73
N ASP A 149 0.03 -15.71 -3.58
CA ASP A 149 0.49 -14.83 -4.66
C ASP A 149 -0.63 -14.57 -5.70
N GLN A 150 -1.39 -15.60 -6.07
CA GLN A 150 -2.53 -15.48 -6.98
C GLN A 150 -3.68 -14.65 -6.40
N LEU A 151 -4.01 -14.86 -5.12
CA LEU A 151 -5.07 -14.09 -4.46
C LEU A 151 -4.66 -12.64 -4.23
N TRP A 152 -3.39 -12.38 -3.90
CA TRP A 152 -2.86 -11.02 -3.82
C TRP A 152 -2.91 -10.32 -5.19
N PHE A 153 -2.49 -11.00 -6.26
CA PHE A 153 -2.59 -10.50 -7.62
C PHE A 153 -4.04 -10.17 -8.01
N PHE A 154 -5.00 -11.05 -7.69
CA PHE A 154 -6.42 -10.79 -7.94
C PHE A 154 -6.95 -9.59 -7.13
N ASN A 155 -6.58 -9.48 -5.86
CA ASN A 155 -6.95 -8.35 -5.00
C ASN A 155 -6.49 -7.01 -5.57
N ILE A 156 -5.33 -6.95 -6.25
CA ILE A 156 -4.88 -5.70 -6.89
C ILE A 156 -5.89 -5.20 -7.92
N PHE A 157 -6.56 -6.07 -8.69
CA PHE A 157 -7.59 -5.65 -9.64
C PHE A 157 -8.84 -5.13 -8.94
N LEU A 158 -9.24 -5.77 -7.84
CA LEU A 158 -10.36 -5.31 -7.02
C LEU A 158 -10.06 -3.93 -6.41
N ASP A 159 -8.87 -3.75 -5.85
CA ASP A 159 -8.38 -2.49 -5.29
C ASP A 159 -8.31 -1.39 -6.36
N VAL A 160 -7.80 -1.69 -7.55
CA VAL A 160 -7.74 -0.73 -8.67
C VAL A 160 -9.15 -0.33 -9.10
N TYR A 161 -10.07 -1.29 -9.25
CA TYR A 161 -11.45 -0.99 -9.61
C TYR A 161 -12.11 -0.08 -8.57
N GLU A 162 -12.00 -0.42 -7.29
CA GLU A 162 -12.56 0.39 -6.21
C GLU A 162 -11.96 1.79 -6.19
N LEU A 163 -10.63 1.89 -6.36
CA LEU A 163 -9.93 3.16 -6.42
C LEU A 163 -10.39 4.02 -7.60
N MET A 164 -10.62 3.42 -8.77
CA MET A 164 -11.14 4.12 -9.94
C MET A 164 -12.57 4.64 -9.71
N GLN A 165 -13.43 3.87 -9.06
CA GLN A 165 -14.76 4.36 -8.67
C GLN A 165 -14.66 5.52 -7.69
N ASN A 166 -13.81 5.40 -6.66
CA ASN A 166 -13.56 6.47 -5.70
C ASN A 166 -13.01 7.75 -6.36
N ILE A 167 -12.17 7.64 -7.39
CA ILE A 167 -11.69 8.78 -8.18
C ILE A 167 -12.85 9.43 -8.95
N LYS A 168 -13.68 8.64 -9.64
CA LYS A 168 -14.84 9.15 -10.38
C LYS A 168 -15.82 9.88 -9.47
N ASP A 169 -16.18 9.30 -8.33
CA ASP A 169 -17.08 9.91 -7.35
C ASP A 169 -16.56 11.27 -6.87
N LYS A 170 -15.25 11.35 -6.57
CA LYS A 170 -14.60 12.60 -6.13
C LYS A 170 -14.50 13.63 -7.25
N GLN A 171 -14.26 13.23 -8.49
CA GLN A 171 -14.25 14.14 -9.65
C GLN A 171 -15.64 14.74 -9.89
N ILE A 172 -16.70 13.93 -9.80
CA ILE A 172 -18.09 14.41 -9.91
C ILE A 172 -18.40 15.39 -8.78
N ALA A 173 -18.02 15.07 -7.53
CA ALA A 173 -18.21 15.97 -6.40
C ALA A 173 -17.46 17.31 -6.58
N LEU A 174 -16.23 17.26 -7.09
CA LEU A 174 -15.42 18.46 -7.37
C LEU A 174 -16.05 19.34 -8.46
N HIS A 175 -16.59 18.72 -9.52
CA HIS A 175 -17.30 19.42 -10.59
C HIS A 175 -18.56 20.11 -10.06
N ARG A 176 -19.37 19.41 -9.26
CA ARG A 176 -20.58 19.97 -8.64
C ARG A 176 -20.28 21.18 -7.78
N LEU A 177 -19.26 21.11 -6.93
CA LEU A 177 -18.84 22.26 -6.11
C LEU A 177 -18.38 23.44 -6.98
N SER A 178 -17.65 23.16 -8.07
CA SER A 178 -17.19 24.21 -8.98
C SER A 178 -18.34 24.85 -9.78
N GLN A 179 -19.45 24.15 -9.97
CA GLN A 179 -20.67 24.72 -10.55
C GLN A 179 -21.41 25.60 -9.55
N MET A 180 -21.57 25.14 -8.30
CA MET A 180 -22.19 25.93 -7.24
C MET A 180 -21.46 27.25 -6.97
N GLU A 181 -20.11 27.27 -7.06
CA GLU A 181 -19.31 28.50 -7.00
C GLU A 181 -19.60 29.47 -8.16
N ARG A 182 -19.88 28.96 -9.36
CA ARG A 182 -20.15 29.80 -10.55
C ARG A 182 -21.55 30.38 -10.55
N GLU A 183 -22.49 29.70 -9.92
CA GLU A 183 -23.90 30.11 -9.87
C GLU A 183 -24.17 31.15 -8.77
N GLU A 184 -23.14 31.67 -8.09
CA GLU A 184 -23.25 32.65 -6.98
C GLU A 184 -24.34 32.28 -5.94
N LEU A 185 -24.54 30.98 -5.71
CA LEU A 185 -25.43 30.52 -4.66
C LEU A 185 -24.90 31.04 -3.31
N GLU A 186 -25.80 31.40 -2.39
CA GLU A 186 -25.47 31.76 -1.00
C GLU A 186 -24.82 30.58 -0.27
N VAL A 187 -23.55 30.32 -0.58
CA VAL A 187 -22.75 29.28 0.03
C VAL A 187 -21.60 29.97 0.74
N ASP A 188 -21.31 29.54 1.96
CA ASP A 188 -20.13 29.98 2.70
C ASP A 188 -18.87 29.69 1.88
N GLU A 189 -18.31 30.73 1.26
CA GLU A 189 -17.15 30.66 0.36
C GLU A 189 -15.95 29.96 1.04
N LYS A 190 -15.83 30.12 2.36
CA LYS A 190 -14.74 29.51 3.14
C LYS A 190 -14.92 28.00 3.24
N ASP A 191 -16.14 27.52 3.44
CA ASP A 191 -16.46 26.09 3.52
C ASP A 191 -16.29 25.41 2.15
N VAL A 192 -16.76 26.04 1.07
CA VAL A 192 -16.60 25.50 -0.30
C VAL A 192 -15.13 25.38 -0.67
N LYS A 193 -14.33 26.42 -0.41
CA LYS A 193 -12.89 26.42 -0.68
C LYS A 193 -12.16 25.35 0.13
N ALA A 194 -12.55 25.13 1.38
CA ALA A 194 -11.99 24.07 2.22
C ALA A 194 -12.34 22.68 1.68
N LYS A 195 -13.60 22.43 1.32
CA LYS A 195 -14.07 21.17 0.70
C LYS A 195 -13.37 20.89 -0.62
N LYS A 196 -13.23 21.90 -1.47
CA LYS A 196 -12.52 21.80 -2.76
C LYS A 196 -11.06 21.40 -2.56
N ARG A 197 -10.36 22.08 -1.63
CA ARG A 197 -8.97 21.75 -1.29
C ARG A 197 -8.85 20.31 -0.78
N LYS A 198 -9.78 19.87 0.07
CA LYS A 198 -9.83 18.49 0.56
C LYS A 198 -10.01 17.49 -0.57
N LEU A 199 -10.97 17.71 -1.48
CA LEU A 199 -11.20 16.82 -2.63
C LEU A 199 -10.01 16.74 -3.58
N VAL A 200 -9.35 17.87 -3.86
CA VAL A 200 -8.13 17.90 -4.68
C VAL A 200 -7.01 17.08 -4.02
N ASN A 201 -6.84 17.23 -2.71
CA ASN A 201 -5.89 16.42 -1.96
C ASN A 201 -6.27 14.93 -1.97
N ASP A 202 -7.54 14.61 -1.78
CA ASP A 202 -8.05 13.24 -1.80
C ASP A 202 -7.90 12.56 -3.18
N LEU A 203 -7.97 13.33 -4.27
CA LEU A 203 -7.69 12.88 -5.64
C LEU A 203 -6.19 12.65 -5.85
N TYR A 204 -5.34 13.57 -5.37
CA TYR A 204 -3.90 13.39 -5.40
C TYR A 204 -3.48 12.11 -4.65
N MET A 205 -4.01 11.88 -3.45
CA MET A 205 -3.75 10.68 -2.66
C MET A 205 -4.30 9.40 -3.30
N ALA A 206 -5.36 9.51 -4.10
CA ALA A 206 -5.85 8.40 -4.91
C ALA A 206 -4.85 8.05 -6.02
N ASN A 207 -4.28 9.04 -6.72
CA ASN A 207 -3.24 8.80 -7.73
C ASN A 207 -1.97 8.20 -7.14
N VAL A 208 -1.55 8.63 -5.95
CA VAL A 208 -0.46 8.00 -5.19
C VAL A 208 -0.77 6.51 -4.91
N SER A 209 -2.01 6.21 -4.52
CA SER A 209 -2.45 4.84 -4.28
C SER A 209 -2.44 4.00 -5.56
N LEU A 210 -2.79 4.59 -6.70
CA LEU A 210 -2.74 3.94 -8.01
C LEU A 210 -1.30 3.63 -8.42
N GLY A 211 -0.37 4.57 -8.23
CA GLY A 211 1.06 4.34 -8.46
C GLY A 211 1.62 3.22 -7.57
N LYS A 212 1.20 3.17 -6.30
CA LYS A 212 1.55 2.07 -5.38
C LYS A 212 1.01 0.73 -5.89
N LEU A 213 -0.25 0.67 -6.32
CA LEU A 213 -0.86 -0.55 -6.83
C LEU A 213 -0.22 -1.01 -8.14
N GLY A 214 0.16 -0.08 -9.02
CA GLY A 214 0.94 -0.39 -10.22
C GLY A 214 2.31 -1.01 -9.89
N ALA A 215 2.99 -0.50 -8.87
CA ALA A 215 4.24 -1.10 -8.39
C ALA A 215 4.02 -2.49 -7.76
N ASP A 216 2.97 -2.68 -6.96
CA ASP A 216 2.61 -4.01 -6.43
C ASP A 216 2.25 -4.99 -7.55
N PHE A 217 1.56 -4.53 -8.60
CA PHE A 217 1.20 -5.33 -9.77
C PHE A 217 2.45 -5.86 -10.49
N VAL A 218 3.41 -4.98 -10.79
CA VAL A 218 4.69 -5.37 -11.41
C VAL A 218 5.42 -6.37 -10.51
N PHE A 219 5.43 -6.12 -9.20
CA PHE A 219 6.09 -6.99 -8.22
C PHE A 219 5.53 -8.42 -8.23
N CYS A 220 4.22 -8.58 -8.05
CA CYS A 220 3.59 -9.89 -7.91
C CYS A 220 3.43 -10.63 -9.25
N SER A 221 3.38 -9.91 -10.38
CA SER A 221 3.33 -10.54 -11.72
C SER A 221 4.53 -11.44 -11.98
N VAL A 222 5.70 -11.05 -11.47
CA VAL A 222 6.93 -11.88 -11.58
C VAL A 222 6.73 -13.23 -10.90
N ASP A 223 6.17 -13.25 -9.69
CA ASP A 223 5.94 -14.48 -8.92
C ASP A 223 4.81 -15.33 -9.52
N VAL A 224 3.68 -14.70 -9.88
CA VAL A 224 2.48 -15.41 -10.39
C VAL A 224 2.70 -16.07 -11.75
N PHE A 225 3.37 -15.38 -12.67
CA PHE A 225 3.63 -15.90 -14.01
C PHE A 225 4.98 -16.60 -14.12
N GLY A 226 5.77 -16.66 -13.03
CA GLY A 226 7.12 -17.24 -13.04
C GLY A 226 8.03 -16.58 -14.07
N LEU A 227 7.92 -15.26 -14.24
CA LEU A 227 8.65 -14.52 -15.29
C LEU A 227 10.14 -14.54 -14.98
N LYS A 228 10.90 -15.30 -15.77
CA LYS A 228 12.36 -15.24 -15.78
C LYS A 228 12.79 -14.17 -16.78
N LEU A 229 12.80 -12.91 -16.35
CA LEU A 229 13.12 -11.74 -17.18
C LEU A 229 14.61 -11.68 -17.55
N ALA A 230 15.16 -12.73 -18.16
CA ALA A 230 16.58 -12.85 -18.50
C ALA A 230 17.52 -12.56 -17.31
N GLY A 231 17.11 -12.94 -16.08
CA GLY A 231 17.85 -12.69 -14.84
C GLY A 231 17.59 -11.33 -14.19
N TRP A 232 16.69 -10.50 -14.74
CA TRP A 232 16.32 -9.20 -14.19
C TRP A 232 15.13 -9.24 -13.23
N ASP A 233 14.53 -10.40 -13.00
CA ASP A 233 13.35 -10.58 -12.15
C ASP A 233 13.58 -10.02 -10.73
N GLU A 234 14.71 -10.36 -10.09
CA GLU A 234 15.06 -9.82 -8.77
C GLU A 234 15.25 -8.29 -8.77
N HIS A 235 15.82 -7.73 -9.84
CA HIS A 235 16.03 -6.29 -9.97
C HIS A 235 14.71 -5.54 -10.10
N VAL A 236 13.82 -6.03 -10.98
CA VAL A 236 12.48 -5.47 -11.20
C VAL A 236 11.66 -5.54 -9.92
N GLN A 237 11.62 -6.69 -9.25
CA GLN A 237 10.94 -6.84 -7.96
C GLN A 237 11.54 -5.93 -6.88
N THR A 238 12.86 -5.72 -6.88
CA THR A 238 13.48 -4.84 -5.90
C THR A 238 13.05 -3.38 -6.07
N VAL A 239 13.07 -2.88 -7.31
CA VAL A 239 12.65 -1.51 -7.61
C VAL A 239 11.16 -1.33 -7.37
N ALA A 240 10.33 -2.24 -7.89
CA ALA A 240 8.88 -2.20 -7.70
C ALA A 240 8.50 -2.28 -6.21
N GLY A 241 9.16 -3.18 -5.46
CA GLY A 241 8.98 -3.33 -4.03
C GLY A 241 9.35 -2.07 -3.24
N LEU A 242 10.43 -1.38 -3.62
CA LEU A 242 10.84 -0.11 -3.02
C LEU A 242 9.87 1.02 -3.33
N VAL A 243 9.46 1.19 -4.59
CA VAL A 243 8.51 2.24 -5.01
C VAL A 243 7.18 2.07 -4.26
N SER A 244 6.64 0.84 -4.20
CA SER A 244 5.44 0.53 -3.43
C SER A 244 5.59 0.89 -1.94
N ALA A 245 6.76 0.58 -1.34
CA ALA A 245 7.03 0.88 0.06
C ALA A 245 7.09 2.39 0.34
N LEU A 246 7.77 3.15 -0.52
CA LEU A 246 7.91 4.60 -0.42
C LEU A 246 6.55 5.29 -0.57
N LEU A 247 5.78 4.94 -1.60
CA LEU A 247 4.44 5.50 -1.80
C LEU A 247 3.48 5.15 -0.66
N GLY A 248 3.55 3.91 -0.15
CA GLY A 248 2.79 3.49 1.03
C GLY A 248 3.17 4.27 2.30
N THR A 249 4.47 4.48 2.52
CA THR A 249 4.98 5.26 3.66
C THR A 249 4.59 6.72 3.55
N TYR A 250 4.70 7.31 2.35
CA TYR A 250 4.27 8.67 2.06
C TYR A 250 2.77 8.87 2.36
N LYS A 251 1.92 7.89 1.99
CA LYS A 251 0.49 7.93 2.32
C LYS A 251 0.24 8.01 3.83
N LEU A 252 0.97 7.21 4.62
CA LEU A 252 0.88 7.24 6.07
C LEU A 252 1.43 8.55 6.65
N TRP A 253 2.48 9.10 6.05
CA TRP A 253 3.06 10.38 6.46
C TRP A 253 2.04 11.51 6.33
N VAL A 254 1.43 11.66 5.15
CA VAL A 254 0.42 12.70 4.91
C VAL A 254 -0.81 12.51 5.79
N LYS A 255 -1.25 11.27 6.04
CA LYS A 255 -2.39 10.98 6.94
C LYS A 255 -2.14 11.42 8.39
N ASN A 256 -0.87 11.46 8.82
CA ASN A 256 -0.49 11.76 10.21
C ASN A 256 0.12 13.16 10.42
N SER A 257 0.31 13.91 9.32
CA SER A 257 0.77 15.30 9.29
C SER A 257 -0.37 16.26 9.59
#